data_AF-A0AAD5SME4-F1
#
_entry.id   AF-A0AAD5SME4-F1
#
_cell.length_a   1.000
_cell.length_b   1.000
_cell.length_c   1.000
_cell.angle_alpha   90.00
_cell.angle_beta   90.00
_cell.angle_gamma   90.00
#
_symmetry.space_group_name_H-M   'P 1'
#
loop_
_entity.id
_entity.type
_entity.pdbx_description
1 polymer ?
#
loop_
_entity_poly.entity_id
_entity_poly.type
_entity_poly.pdbx_seq_one_letter_code
_entity_poly.pdbx_strand_id
1 'polypeptide(L)'
;MAVVVLGLFSNTVIGIEGGIALSIAHGVISPAMFILVGGVLYDRFHTRVIRYYRGVTVYMPVFYALFFVTTAFNMAVPLSLNWIGEFLSLAGIFQRSPLVGIEGGIALSIAHGVISPAMFILVGGVLYDRFHTRVIRYYR
;
A
#
# COMPACT_ATOMS: atom_id res chain seq x y z
N MET A 1 -5.13 -8.49 -5.38
CA MET A 1 -6.08 -9.61 -5.61
C MET A 1 -5.66 -10.53 -6.75
N ALA A 2 -5.13 -10.03 -7.89
CA ALA A 2 -4.64 -10.89 -8.97
C ALA A 2 -3.60 -11.95 -8.51
N VAL A 3 -2.66 -11.57 -7.64
CA VAL A 3 -1.65 -12.49 -7.08
C VAL A 3 -2.26 -13.61 -6.23
N VAL A 4 -3.35 -13.31 -5.48
CA VAL A 4 -4.10 -14.33 -4.72
C VAL A 4 -4.68 -15.38 -5.66
N VAL A 5 -5.30 -14.93 -6.75
CA VAL A 5 -5.89 -15.82 -7.77
C VAL A 5 -4.79 -16.70 -8.39
N LEU A 6 -3.66 -16.11 -8.78
CA LEU A 6 -2.51 -16.86 -9.30
C LEU A 6 -1.99 -17.92 -8.30
N GLY A 7 -1.88 -17.58 -7.02
CA GLY A 7 -1.46 -18.50 -5.97
C GLY A 7 -2.43 -19.66 -5.77
N LEU A 8 -3.73 -19.37 -5.65
CA LEU A 8 -4.79 -20.38 -5.44
C LEU A 8 -4.91 -21.34 -6.63
N PHE A 9 -4.83 -20.85 -7.86
CA PHE A 9 -4.94 -21.68 -9.07
C PHE A 9 -3.61 -22.36 -9.49
N SER A 10 -2.52 -22.16 -8.74
CA SER A 10 -1.26 -22.88 -8.98
C SER A 10 -1.34 -24.38 -8.68
N ASN A 11 -2.34 -24.82 -7.88
CA ASN A 11 -2.49 -26.18 -7.39
C ASN A 11 -1.24 -26.73 -6.68
N THR A 12 -0.49 -25.84 -6.01
CA THR A 12 0.66 -26.19 -5.17
C THR A 12 0.34 -25.81 -3.72
N VAL A 13 0.82 -26.61 -2.75
CA VAL A 13 0.59 -26.34 -1.32
C VAL A 13 1.11 -24.94 -0.95
N ILE A 14 2.32 -24.60 -1.41
CA ILE A 14 2.97 -23.32 -1.14
C ILE A 14 2.17 -22.14 -1.74
N GLY A 15 1.66 -22.27 -2.96
CA GLY A 15 0.89 -21.22 -3.60
C GLY A 15 -0.48 -21.01 -2.96
N ILE A 16 -1.13 -22.08 -2.50
CA ILE A 16 -2.42 -21.99 -1.79
C ILE A 16 -2.24 -21.33 -0.43
N GLU A 17 -1.23 -21.74 0.35
CA GLU A 17 -0.90 -21.11 1.64
C GLU A 17 -0.56 -19.62 1.46
N GLY A 18 0.23 -19.29 0.43
CA GLY A 18 0.54 -17.91 0.07
C GLY A 18 -0.69 -17.08 -0.29
N GLY A 19 -1.60 -17.64 -1.10
CA GLY A 19 -2.85 -17.00 -1.50
C GLY A 19 -3.79 -16.74 -0.32
N ILE A 20 -3.91 -17.70 0.61
CA ILE A 20 -4.71 -17.54 1.83
C ILE A 20 -4.09 -16.47 2.74
N ALA A 21 -2.77 -16.53 2.98
CA ALA A 21 -2.05 -15.56 3.80
C ALA A 21 -2.20 -14.14 3.22
N LEU A 22 -2.06 -13.98 1.91
CA LEU A 22 -2.23 -12.69 1.23
C LEU A 22 -3.67 -12.16 1.32
N SER A 23 -4.67 -13.05 1.24
CA SER A 23 -6.08 -12.67 1.38
C SER A 23 -6.38 -12.11 2.76
N ILE A 24 -5.88 -12.78 3.80
CA ILE A 24 -6.05 -12.33 5.19
C ILE A 24 -5.28 -11.02 5.41
N ALA A 25 -4.01 -10.95 4.98
CA ALA A 25 -3.17 -9.77 5.16
C ALA A 25 -3.77 -8.53 4.48
N HIS A 26 -4.20 -8.67 3.22
CA HIS A 26 -4.86 -7.60 2.49
C HIS A 26 -6.22 -7.23 3.12
N GLY A 27 -6.94 -8.22 3.63
CA GLY A 27 -8.20 -8.04 4.36
C GLY A 27 -8.06 -7.24 5.66
N VAL A 28 -6.86 -7.15 6.24
CA VAL A 28 -6.60 -6.33 7.44
C VAL A 28 -6.08 -4.93 7.05
N ILE A 29 -5.13 -4.86 6.12
CA ILE A 29 -4.44 -3.61 5.77
C ILE A 29 -5.35 -2.66 4.98
N SER A 30 -6.15 -3.18 4.04
CA SER A 30 -7.02 -2.35 3.21
C SER A 30 -8.13 -1.65 4.01
N PRO A 31 -8.89 -2.31 4.90
CA PRO A 31 -9.85 -1.64 5.78
C PRO A 31 -9.19 -0.63 6.72
N ALA A 32 -7.99 -0.92 7.24
CA ALA A 32 -7.25 0.04 8.05
C ALA A 32 -6.97 1.34 7.29
N MET A 33 -6.54 1.26 6.01
CA MET A 33 -6.39 2.45 5.17
C MET A 33 -7.71 3.17 4.88
N PHE A 34 -8.79 2.42 4.61
CA PHE A 34 -10.11 3.02 4.40
C PHE A 34 -10.63 3.76 5.64
N ILE A 35 -10.37 3.25 6.85
CA ILE A 35 -10.73 3.93 8.09
C ILE A 35 -9.88 5.19 8.30
N LEU A 36 -8.57 5.15 8.01
CA LEU A 36 -7.71 6.33 8.14
C LEU A 36 -8.15 7.46 7.19
N VAL A 37 -8.42 7.14 5.92
CA VAL A 37 -8.79 8.17 4.93
C VAL A 37 -10.27 8.53 5.00
N GLY A 38 -11.16 7.54 4.92
CA GLY A 38 -12.61 7.73 4.88
C GLY A 38 -13.27 7.93 6.24
N GLY A 39 -12.64 7.46 7.32
CA GLY A 39 -13.07 7.74 8.69
C GLY A 39 -12.42 9.02 9.19
N VAL A 40 -11.10 9.01 9.44
CA VAL A 40 -10.44 10.12 10.17
C VAL A 40 -10.30 11.39 9.32
N LEU A 41 -9.77 11.31 8.09
CA LEU A 41 -9.57 12.52 7.27
C LEU A 41 -10.90 13.09 6.76
N TYR A 42 -11.80 12.23 6.30
CA TYR A 42 -13.08 12.69 5.76
C TYR A 42 -14.01 13.27 6.84
N ASP A 43 -14.03 12.71 8.06
CA ASP A 43 -14.83 13.26 9.16
C ASP A 43 -14.34 14.64 9.61
N ARG A 44 -13.03 14.91 9.53
CA ARG A 44 -12.45 16.20 9.91
C ARG A 44 -12.59 17.29 8.86
N PHE A 45 -12.43 16.94 7.58
CA PHE A 45 -12.27 17.91 6.50
C PHE A 45 -13.42 17.89 5.48
N HIS A 46 -14.29 16.86 5.51
CA HIS A 46 -15.43 16.66 4.60
C HIS A 46 -15.14 16.81 3.10
N THR A 47 -13.87 16.69 2.71
CA THR A 47 -13.40 16.68 1.32
C THR A 47 -12.67 15.37 1.08
N ARG A 48 -12.50 14.98 -0.20
CA ARG A 48 -11.65 13.84 -0.61
C ARG A 48 -10.53 14.27 -1.56
N VAL A 49 -10.37 15.58 -1.73
CA VAL A 49 -9.39 16.13 -2.68
C VAL A 49 -8.03 16.24 -1.99
N ILE A 50 -7.11 15.34 -2.38
CA ILE A 50 -5.77 15.18 -1.80
C ILE A 50 -5.01 16.51 -1.68
N ARG A 51 -5.19 17.42 -2.64
CA ARG A 51 -4.50 18.72 -2.70
C ARG A 51 -4.74 19.61 -1.47
N TYR A 52 -5.84 19.40 -0.73
CA TYR A 52 -6.16 20.16 0.49
C TYR A 52 -5.54 19.57 1.76
N TYR A 53 -5.06 18.34 1.76
CA TYR A 53 -4.50 17.67 2.96
C TYR A 53 -3.02 18.01 3.20
N ARG A 54 -2.63 19.27 3.05
CA ARG A 54 -1.22 19.69 3.21
C ARG A 54 -0.86 19.88 4.68
N GLY A 55 0.37 19.50 5.05
CA GLY A 55 0.92 19.71 6.39
C GLY A 55 0.37 18.81 7.49
N VAL A 56 -0.27 17.69 7.14
CA VAL A 56 -0.83 16.71 8.11
C VAL A 56 0.24 16.15 9.05
N THR A 57 1.49 16.04 8.58
CA THR A 57 2.63 15.59 9.40
C THR A 57 2.87 16.49 10.63
N VAL A 58 2.59 17.79 10.53
CA VAL A 58 2.82 18.76 11.62
C VAL A 58 1.68 18.75 12.62
N TYR A 59 0.43 18.77 12.14
CA TYR A 59 -0.75 18.90 12.99
C TYR A 59 -1.29 17.56 13.52
N MET A 60 -1.02 16.45 12.83
CA MET A 60 -1.50 15.11 13.21
C MET A 60 -0.38 14.05 13.04
N PRO A 61 0.70 14.12 13.83
CA PRO A 61 1.88 13.24 13.66
C PRO A 61 1.56 11.75 13.89
N VAL A 62 0.68 11.43 14.84
CA VAL A 62 0.27 10.03 15.11
C VAL A 62 -0.51 9.44 13.93
N PHE A 63 -1.42 10.22 13.35
CA PHE A 63 -2.15 9.82 12.15
C PHE A 63 -1.20 9.59 10.98
N TYR A 64 -0.27 10.52 10.75
CA TYR A 64 0.71 10.40 9.68
C TYR A 64 1.59 9.15 9.84
N ALA A 65 2.03 8.83 11.06
CA ALA A 65 2.79 7.60 11.33
C ALA A 65 1.99 6.33 11.01
N LEU A 66 0.72 6.25 11.45
CA LEU A 66 -0.14 5.11 11.15
C LEU A 66 -0.45 4.98 9.66
N PHE A 67 -0.71 6.11 9.00
CA PHE A 67 -0.92 6.17 7.55
C PHE A 67 0.32 5.72 6.78
N PHE A 68 1.51 6.17 7.20
CA PHE A 68 2.78 5.76 6.61
C PHE A 68 3.00 4.25 6.74
N VAL A 69 2.82 3.68 7.93
CA VAL A 69 3.02 2.24 8.18
C VAL A 69 2.03 1.39 7.40
N THR A 70 0.74 1.74 7.43
CA THR A 70 -0.29 1.00 6.69
C THR A 70 -0.08 1.06 5.18
N THR A 71 0.36 2.21 4.65
CA THR A 71 0.73 2.35 3.25
C THR A 71 1.98 1.53 2.91
N ALA A 72 3.01 1.55 3.75
CA ALA A 72 4.22 0.74 3.57
C ALA A 72 3.91 -0.77 3.57
N PHE A 73 3.04 -1.23 4.47
CA PHE A 73 2.61 -2.63 4.49
C PHE A 73 1.74 -2.99 3.28
N ASN A 74 0.95 -2.04 2.76
CA ASN A 74 0.19 -2.23 1.52
C ASN A 74 1.11 -2.40 0.30
N MET A 75 2.28 -1.75 0.29
CA MET A 75 3.30 -1.85 -0.76
C MET A 75 4.16 -3.12 -0.68
N ALA A 76 3.80 -4.06 0.19
CA ALA A 76 4.52 -5.32 0.36
C ALA A 76 6.02 -5.12 0.65
N VAL A 77 6.37 -4.16 1.52
CA VAL A 77 7.76 -3.98 2.00
C VAL A 77 8.26 -5.29 2.63
N PRO A 78 9.54 -5.66 2.45
CA PRO A 78 10.12 -6.83 3.11
C PRO A 78 9.83 -6.79 4.62
N LEU A 79 9.48 -7.95 5.20
CA LEU A 79 8.95 -8.14 6.57
C LEU A 79 7.43 -7.90 6.76
N SER A 80 6.69 -7.49 5.72
CA SER A 80 5.22 -7.42 5.79
C SER A 80 4.55 -8.76 5.45
N LEU A 81 3.34 -8.97 5.98
CA LEU A 81 2.53 -10.17 5.66
C LEU A 81 2.13 -10.22 4.18
N ASN A 82 1.91 -9.06 3.54
CA ASN A 82 1.63 -8.98 2.11
C ASN A 82 2.82 -9.48 1.28
N TRP A 83 4.03 -9.10 1.65
CA TRP A 83 5.25 -9.58 0.98
C TRP A 83 5.39 -11.10 1.07
N ILE A 84 5.14 -11.69 2.25
CA ILE A 84 5.20 -13.14 2.45
C ILE A 84 4.18 -13.84 1.55
N GLY A 85 2.93 -13.35 1.54
CA GLY A 85 1.86 -13.94 0.74
C GLY A 85 2.12 -13.85 -0.78
N GLU A 86 2.64 -12.72 -1.26
CA GLU A 86 2.99 -12.55 -2.68
C GLU A 86 4.18 -13.41 -3.09
N PHE A 87 5.21 -13.50 -2.23
CA PHE A 87 6.38 -14.33 -2.48
C PHE A 87 6.02 -15.82 -2.57
N LEU A 88 5.24 -16.33 -1.62
CA LEU A 88 4.78 -17.72 -1.62
C LEU A 88 3.85 -18.02 -2.82
N SER A 89 2.96 -17.09 -3.16
CA SER A 89 2.08 -17.23 -4.34
C SER A 89 2.88 -17.31 -5.65
N LEU A 90 3.92 -16.48 -5.79
CA LEU A 90 4.83 -16.52 -6.94
C LEU A 90 5.68 -17.80 -6.97
N ALA A 91 6.18 -18.26 -5.83
CA ALA A 91 6.91 -19.52 -5.74
C ALA A 91 6.05 -20.72 -6.16
N GLY A 92 4.77 -20.74 -5.75
CA GLY A 92 3.82 -21.79 -6.13
C GLY A 92 3.52 -21.83 -7.62
N ILE A 93 3.24 -20.68 -8.25
CA ILE A 93 3.00 -20.63 -9.70
C ILE A 93 4.27 -20.94 -10.51
N PHE A 94 5.45 -20.57 -10.01
CA PHE A 94 6.71 -20.88 -10.66
C PHE A 94 6.97 -22.39 -10.73
N GLN A 95 6.61 -23.14 -9.67
CA GLN A 95 6.66 -24.60 -9.68
C GLN A 95 5.70 -25.22 -10.69
N ARG A 96 4.51 -24.65 -10.85
CA ARG A 96 3.48 -25.18 -11.76
C ARG A 96 3.74 -24.86 -13.23
N SER A 97 4.16 -23.62 -13.51
CA SER A 97 4.46 -23.12 -14.85
C SER A 97 5.44 -21.95 -14.78
N PRO A 98 6.73 -22.18 -15.08
CA PRO A 98 7.76 -21.14 -15.00
C PRO A 98 7.49 -19.91 -15.86
N LEU A 99 6.90 -20.08 -17.06
CA LEU A 99 6.53 -18.98 -17.96
C LEU A 99 5.58 -17.98 -17.29
N VAL A 100 4.46 -18.47 -16.76
CA VAL A 100 3.46 -17.63 -16.07
C VAL A 100 4.05 -17.04 -14.79
N GLY A 101 4.92 -17.77 -14.09
CA GLY A 101 5.63 -17.26 -12.92
C GLY A 101 6.56 -16.09 -13.25
N ILE A 102 7.27 -16.14 -14.38
CA ILE A 102 8.13 -15.04 -14.85
C ILE A 102 7.29 -13.83 -15.22
N GLU A 103 6.20 -14.01 -15.98
CA GLU A 103 5.29 -12.91 -16.33
C GLU A 103 4.68 -12.26 -15.08
N GLY A 104 4.23 -13.07 -14.12
CA GLY A 104 3.73 -12.60 -12.83
C GLY A 104 4.78 -11.85 -12.02
N GLY A 105 6.04 -12.34 -12.00
CA GLY A 105 7.15 -11.67 -11.34
C GLY A 105 7.51 -10.33 -11.98
N ILE A 106 7.51 -10.24 -13.31
CA ILE A 106 7.72 -8.97 -14.03
C ILE A 106 6.60 -7.99 -13.70
N ALA A 107 5.34 -8.41 -13.78
CA ALA A 107 4.20 -7.56 -13.44
C ALA A 107 4.29 -7.03 -11.99
N LEU A 108 4.66 -7.89 -11.04
CA LEU A 108 4.80 -7.50 -9.63
C LEU A 108 5.98 -6.54 -9.41
N SER A 109 7.11 -6.77 -10.08
CA SER A 109 8.27 -5.87 -9.98
C SER A 109 8.01 -4.48 -10.55
N ILE A 110 7.24 -4.36 -11.63
CA ILE A 110 6.81 -3.05 -12.17
C ILE A 110 5.86 -2.36 -11.18
N ALA A 111 4.91 -3.10 -10.60
CA ALA A 111 3.97 -2.56 -9.62
C ALA A 111 4.70 -2.00 -8.38
N HIS A 112 5.62 -2.76 -7.80
CA HIS A 112 6.39 -2.31 -6.63
C HIS A 112 7.51 -1.35 -6.93
N GLY A 113 8.13 -1.44 -8.11
CA GLY A 113 9.27 -0.60 -8.49
C GLY A 113 8.88 0.80 -8.95
N VAL A 114 7.70 0.95 -9.56
CA VAL A 114 7.28 2.22 -10.19
C VAL A 114 6.00 2.76 -9.58
N ILE A 115 4.94 1.94 -9.54
CA ILE A 115 3.59 2.43 -9.20
C ILE A 115 3.48 2.76 -7.71
N SER A 116 3.88 1.80 -6.86
CA SER A 116 3.81 1.95 -5.41
C SER A 116 4.67 3.12 -4.88
N PRO A 117 5.96 3.27 -5.24
CA PRO A 117 6.79 4.37 -4.75
C PRO A 117 6.32 5.73 -5.29
N ALA A 118 5.85 5.80 -6.53
CA ALA A 118 5.30 7.04 -7.09
C ALA A 118 4.07 7.50 -6.30
N MET A 119 3.16 6.57 -5.96
CA MET A 119 1.99 6.89 -5.13
C MET A 119 2.39 7.25 -3.69
N PHE A 120 3.39 6.58 -3.13
CA PHE A 120 3.93 6.89 -1.81
C PHE A 120 4.48 8.32 -1.73
N ILE A 121 5.30 8.70 -2.72
CA ILE A 121 5.92 10.02 -2.78
C ILE A 121 4.88 11.09 -3.08
N LEU A 122 3.92 10.83 -3.96
CA LEU A 122 2.89 11.80 -4.29
C LEU A 122 1.97 12.07 -3.11
N VAL A 123 1.47 11.03 -2.43
CA VAL A 123 0.58 11.19 -1.28
C VAL A 123 1.36 11.66 -0.05
N GLY A 124 2.48 11.01 0.28
CA GLY A 124 3.35 11.40 1.38
C GLY A 124 3.91 12.81 1.22
N GLY A 125 4.31 13.18 0.01
CA GLY A 125 4.78 14.53 -0.33
C GLY A 125 3.70 15.59 -0.16
N VAL A 126 2.46 15.33 -0.60
CA VAL A 126 1.35 16.26 -0.37
C VAL A 126 1.02 16.39 1.12
N LEU A 127 1.05 15.29 1.88
CA LEU A 127 0.80 15.31 3.33
C LEU A 127 1.93 16.00 4.12
N TYR A 128 3.17 15.87 3.66
CA TYR A 128 4.37 16.47 4.26
C TYR A 128 4.51 17.96 3.94
N ASP A 129 3.92 18.41 2.84
CA ASP A 129 4.17 19.72 2.25
C ASP A 129 4.01 20.89 3.23
N ARG A 130 5.11 21.61 3.46
CA ARG A 130 5.28 22.60 4.55
C ARG A 130 4.95 24.04 4.12
N PHE A 131 4.16 24.26 3.05
CA PHE A 131 3.88 25.62 2.55
C PHE A 131 3.00 26.50 3.46
N HIS A 132 2.41 25.96 4.54
CA HIS A 132 1.67 26.78 5.51
C HIS A 132 2.53 27.80 6.29
N THR A 133 3.87 27.75 6.18
CA THR A 133 4.74 28.78 6.79
C THR A 133 5.01 29.99 5.90
N ARG A 134 4.71 29.96 4.59
CA ARG A 134 4.93 31.15 3.73
C ARG A 134 3.78 32.14 3.72
N VAL A 135 2.55 31.71 3.99
CA VAL A 135 1.38 32.62 3.98
C VAL A 135 1.29 33.44 5.29
N ILE A 136 1.74 32.88 6.42
CA ILE A 136 1.76 33.61 7.71
C ILE A 136 2.83 34.71 7.72
N ARG A 137 3.86 34.61 6.87
CA ARG A 137 4.91 35.65 6.73
C ARG A 137 4.48 36.84 5.85
N TYR A 138 3.30 36.78 5.22
CA TYR A 138 2.71 37.90 4.46
C TYR A 138 1.76 38.78 5.31
N TYR A 139 1.47 38.38 6.54
CA TYR A 139 0.63 39.11 7.50
C TYR A 139 1.41 39.55 8.75
N ARG A 140 2.72 39.76 8.63
CA ARG A 140 3.57 40.36 9.67
C ARG A 140 4.43 41.45 9.07
#